data_AF-A0A4S2R2N1-F1
#
_entry.id   AF-A0A4S2R2N1-F1
#
_cell.length_a   1.000
_cell.length_b   1.000
_cell.length_c   1.000
_cell.angle_alpha   90.00
_cell.angle_beta   90.00
_cell.angle_gamma   90.00
#
_symmetry.space_group_name_H-M   'P 1'
#
loop_
_entity.id
_entity.type
_entity.pdbx_description
1 polymer ?
#
loop_
_entity_poly.entity_id
_entity_poly.type
_entity_poly.pdbx_seq_one_letter_code
_entity_poly.pdbx_strand_id
1 'polypeptide(L)'
;MAVQGDGGKVQPGQSQPYPAQRLPGHPGGRTAQHGPWAVPPAVPPAPPHPVTGLGNWTAGLLAGAAGLHVVGGLLMLLDAGPAAVVVLGLTSLWLVPCAVLVIVWLYRVRANVDHLDPYRWAGPRRLAKGWAIGSWFVPVGFLWLPLQVVLDVWWGTAEPRRERRGRTPVLIVAWWACWLLSWFTGFRLTHTVKEFGGNTFESHSVNVFPGNSLLSAPFAAAAAVLLLLLVRRVTTRQATRLVG
;
A
#
# COMPACT_ATOMS: atom_id res chain seq x y z
N MET A 1 -68.14 -14.82 41.22
CA MET A 1 -67.24 -14.95 42.39
C MET A 1 -65.87 -15.35 41.85
N ALA A 2 -64.84 -14.60 42.21
CA ALA A 2 -63.53 -14.60 41.55
C ALA A 2 -62.70 -15.87 41.82
N VAL A 3 -61.88 -16.26 40.84
CA VAL A 3 -60.69 -17.12 40.99
C VAL A 3 -59.64 -16.50 40.08
N GLN A 4 -58.84 -15.56 40.59
CA GLN A 4 -57.56 -15.76 41.28
C GLN A 4 -56.47 -16.26 40.31
N GLY A 5 -55.63 -15.33 39.90
CA GLY A 5 -54.49 -15.56 39.04
C GLY A 5 -53.33 -16.23 39.77
N ASP A 6 -52.56 -17.01 39.02
CA ASP A 6 -51.23 -17.45 39.40
C ASP A 6 -50.24 -16.92 38.35
N GLY A 7 -49.62 -15.79 38.68
CA GLY A 7 -48.56 -15.17 37.90
C GLY A 7 -47.24 -15.90 38.18
N GLY A 8 -46.99 -16.96 37.42
CA GLY A 8 -45.69 -17.63 37.39
C GLY A 8 -44.57 -16.66 37.04
N LYS A 9 -43.64 -16.48 37.99
CA LYS A 9 -42.49 -15.57 37.93
C LYS A 9 -41.64 -15.78 36.66
N VAL A 10 -41.41 -14.70 35.92
CA VAL A 10 -40.45 -14.65 34.79
C VAL A 10 -39.02 -14.62 35.35
N GLN A 11 -38.21 -15.62 35.01
CA GLN A 11 -36.76 -15.58 35.24
C GLN A 11 -36.08 -14.69 34.18
N PRO A 12 -35.26 -13.70 34.57
CA PRO A 12 -34.50 -12.90 33.62
C PRO A 12 -33.22 -13.66 33.23
N GLY A 13 -33.17 -14.24 32.02
CA GLY A 13 -31.93 -14.88 31.58
C GLY A 13 -31.94 -15.74 30.32
N GLN A 14 -33.08 -16.02 29.69
CA GLN A 14 -33.09 -16.78 28.43
C GLN A 14 -33.50 -15.92 27.25
N SER A 15 -32.55 -15.66 26.35
CA SER A 15 -32.82 -15.11 25.03
C SER A 15 -33.60 -16.15 24.22
N GLN A 16 -34.87 -15.84 23.94
CA GLN A 16 -35.69 -16.60 22.98
C GLN A 16 -34.96 -16.64 21.63
N PRO A 17 -34.73 -17.81 21.02
CA PRO A 17 -34.29 -17.88 19.63
C PRO A 17 -35.40 -17.35 18.74
N TYR A 18 -35.05 -16.49 17.79
CA TYR A 18 -35.96 -16.01 16.75
C TYR A 18 -36.66 -17.22 16.09
N PRO A 19 -37.99 -17.24 15.93
CA PRO A 19 -38.64 -18.35 15.26
C PRO A 19 -38.17 -18.39 13.81
N ALA A 20 -37.59 -19.53 13.41
CA ALA A 20 -37.25 -19.79 12.03
C ALA A 20 -38.52 -19.69 11.19
N GLN A 21 -38.65 -18.62 10.40
CA GLN A 21 -39.70 -18.51 9.39
C GLN A 21 -39.47 -19.62 8.37
N ARG A 22 -40.20 -20.73 8.50
CA ARG A 22 -40.32 -21.72 7.43
C ARG A 22 -41.06 -21.06 6.27
N LEU A 23 -40.31 -20.72 5.23
CA LEU A 23 -40.90 -20.41 3.92
C LEU A 23 -41.72 -21.63 3.44
N PRO A 24 -42.96 -21.44 2.96
CA PRO A 24 -43.77 -22.53 2.42
C PRO A 24 -43.05 -23.23 1.27
N GLY A 25 -42.89 -24.55 1.37
CA GLY A 25 -42.22 -25.38 0.38
C GLY A 25 -42.92 -25.31 -0.97
N HIS A 26 -42.16 -25.01 -2.02
CA HIS A 26 -42.62 -25.10 -3.41
C HIS A 26 -42.47 -26.56 -3.86
N PRO A 27 -43.55 -27.26 -4.23
CA PRO A 27 -43.47 -28.64 -4.69
C PRO A 27 -43.14 -28.64 -6.18
N GLY A 28 -41.96 -29.13 -6.55
CA GLY A 28 -41.72 -29.59 -7.91
C GLY A 28 -40.37 -29.23 -8.51
N GLY A 29 -39.76 -30.24 -9.13
CA GLY A 29 -39.03 -30.04 -10.38
C GLY A 29 -37.55 -29.74 -10.23
N ARG A 30 -36.73 -30.75 -10.50
CA ARG A 30 -35.32 -30.63 -10.89
C ARG A 30 -35.20 -30.02 -12.30
N THR A 31 -35.91 -28.93 -12.59
CA THR A 31 -36.07 -28.35 -13.93
C THR A 31 -35.30 -27.05 -14.05
N ALA A 32 -34.19 -27.13 -14.79
CA ALA A 32 -33.54 -26.09 -15.59
C ALA A 32 -33.56 -24.64 -15.06
N GLN A 33 -32.39 -24.16 -14.62
CA GLN A 33 -32.07 -22.74 -14.38
C GLN A 33 -31.98 -21.91 -15.68
N HIS A 34 -32.94 -22.05 -16.59
CA HIS A 34 -32.99 -21.31 -17.87
C HIS A 34 -34.25 -20.45 -17.93
N GLY A 35 -34.38 -19.51 -17.00
CA GLY A 35 -35.34 -18.41 -17.07
C GLY A 35 -34.63 -17.09 -17.38
N PRO A 36 -35.34 -16.04 -17.84
CA PRO A 36 -34.76 -14.71 -18.04
C PRO A 36 -34.21 -14.09 -16.74
N TRP A 37 -34.56 -14.66 -15.59
CA TRP A 37 -34.10 -14.31 -14.25
C TRP A 37 -33.17 -15.36 -13.64
N ALA A 38 -32.62 -16.27 -14.45
CA ALA A 38 -31.60 -17.20 -13.99
C ALA A 38 -30.42 -16.42 -13.45
N VAL A 39 -30.06 -16.68 -12.19
CA VAL A 39 -28.80 -16.17 -11.64
C VAL A 39 -27.69 -16.72 -12.55
N PRO A 40 -26.89 -15.86 -13.20
CA PRO A 40 -25.78 -16.34 -14.01
C PRO A 40 -24.94 -17.31 -13.17
N PRO A 41 -24.44 -18.42 -13.75
CA PRO A 41 -23.57 -19.32 -13.01
C PRO A 41 -22.46 -18.47 -12.38
N ALA A 42 -22.28 -18.61 -11.06
CA ALA A 42 -21.30 -17.82 -10.34
C ALA A 42 -19.94 -18.01 -11.03
N VAL A 43 -19.40 -16.95 -11.63
CA VAL A 43 -18.09 -17.00 -12.27
C VAL A 43 -17.10 -17.34 -11.15
N PRO A 44 -16.38 -18.48 -11.23
CA PRO A 44 -15.44 -18.83 -10.19
C PRO A 44 -14.41 -17.70 -10.06
N PRO A 45 -14.06 -17.29 -8.82
CA PRO A 45 -13.10 -16.23 -8.63
C PRO A 45 -11.76 -16.63 -9.26
N ALA A 46 -11.10 -15.68 -9.93
CA ALA A 46 -9.78 -15.90 -10.51
C ALA A 46 -8.79 -16.42 -9.44
N PRO A 47 -7.79 -17.22 -9.81
CA PRO A 47 -6.79 -17.68 -8.84
C PRO A 47 -5.98 -16.49 -8.27
N PRO A 48 -5.51 -16.58 -7.01
CA PRO A 48 -4.72 -15.51 -6.41
C PRO A 48 -3.38 -15.35 -7.13
N HIS A 49 -2.84 -14.13 -7.11
CA HIS A 49 -1.57 -13.82 -7.76
C HIS A 49 -0.37 -14.27 -6.92
N PRO A 50 0.68 -14.86 -7.52
CA PRO A 50 1.93 -15.14 -6.81
C PRO A 50 2.66 -13.85 -6.48
N VAL A 51 3.04 -13.71 -5.20
CA VAL A 51 3.67 -12.49 -4.66
C VAL A 51 5.12 -12.70 -4.20
N THR A 52 5.56 -13.93 -3.93
CA THR A 52 6.88 -14.20 -3.32
C THR A 52 8.05 -13.80 -4.22
N GLY A 53 8.10 -14.30 -5.46
CA GLY A 53 9.19 -13.99 -6.38
C GLY A 53 9.27 -12.49 -6.68
N LEU A 54 8.13 -11.87 -7.00
CA LEU A 54 8.04 -10.44 -7.27
C LEU A 54 8.40 -9.59 -6.05
N GLY A 55 7.93 -9.97 -4.86
CA GLY A 55 8.24 -9.28 -3.61
C GLY A 55 9.73 -9.32 -3.28
N ASN A 56 10.41 -10.43 -3.54
CA ASN A 56 11.85 -10.56 -3.35
C ASN A 56 12.65 -9.65 -4.31
N TRP A 57 12.30 -9.63 -5.60
CA TRP A 57 12.90 -8.71 -6.57
C TRP A 57 12.69 -7.24 -6.20
N THR A 58 11.45 -6.90 -5.80
CA THR A 58 11.09 -5.55 -5.36
C THR A 58 11.91 -5.15 -4.13
N ALA A 59 12.05 -6.04 -3.14
CA ALA A 59 12.86 -5.80 -1.95
C ALA A 59 14.36 -5.62 -2.29
N GLY A 60 14.90 -6.40 -3.23
CA GLY A 60 16.28 -6.26 -3.71
C GLY A 60 16.54 -4.90 -4.35
N LEU A 61 15.64 -4.44 -5.24
CA LEU A 61 15.78 -3.12 -5.86
C LEU A 61 15.68 -1.98 -4.87
N LEU A 62 14.79 -2.09 -3.88
CA LEU A 62 14.67 -1.09 -2.81
C LEU A 62 15.93 -1.02 -1.94
N ALA A 63 16.57 -2.17 -1.68
CA ALA A 63 17.86 -2.19 -0.99
C ALA A 63 18.95 -1.49 -1.81
N GLY A 64 19.02 -1.78 -3.12
CA GLY A 64 19.92 -1.08 -4.05
C GLY A 64 19.67 0.42 -4.10
N ALA A 65 18.40 0.83 -4.16
CA ALA A 65 18.02 2.24 -4.12
C ALA A 65 18.47 2.90 -2.80
N ALA A 66 18.25 2.26 -1.65
CA ALA A 66 18.72 2.80 -0.36
C ALA A 66 20.25 3.00 -0.37
N GLY A 67 21.01 2.02 -0.86
CA GLY A 67 22.46 2.11 -0.98
C GLY A 67 22.91 3.27 -1.88
N LEU A 68 22.28 3.44 -3.05
CA LEU A 68 22.59 4.52 -3.97
C LEU A 68 22.35 5.91 -3.36
N HIS A 69 21.27 6.10 -2.59
CA HIS A 69 21.02 7.37 -1.90
C HIS A 69 22.06 7.65 -0.81
N VAL A 70 22.47 6.63 -0.04
CA VAL A 70 23.52 6.76 0.98
C VAL A 70 24.86 7.15 0.33
N VAL A 71 25.25 6.45 -0.74
CA VAL A 71 26.50 6.74 -1.46
C VAL A 71 26.45 8.14 -2.07
N GLY A 72 25.35 8.52 -2.72
CA GLY A 72 25.19 9.85 -3.31
C GLY A 72 25.28 10.97 -2.26
N GLY A 73 24.63 10.78 -1.10
CA GLY A 73 24.72 11.72 0.02
C GLY A 73 26.13 11.81 0.61
N LEU A 74 26.81 10.69 0.78
CA LEU A 74 28.18 10.66 1.28
C LEU A 74 29.15 11.37 0.33
N LEU A 75 29.05 11.14 -0.98
CA LEU A 75 29.89 11.82 -1.98
C LEU A 75 29.70 13.34 -1.96
N MET A 76 28.48 13.82 -1.70
CA MET A 76 28.25 15.26 -1.50
C MET A 76 28.86 15.79 -0.20
N LEU A 77 28.80 15.02 0.88
CA LEU A 77 29.41 15.40 2.16
C LEU A 77 30.93 15.49 2.05
N LEU A 78 31.53 14.65 1.21
CA LEU A 78 32.97 14.61 0.92
C LEU A 78 33.40 15.58 -0.19
N ASP A 79 32.49 16.44 -0.67
CA ASP A 79 32.73 17.38 -1.77
C ASP A 79 33.23 16.74 -3.09
N ALA A 80 32.87 15.46 -3.30
CA ALA A 80 33.20 14.70 -4.50
C ALA A 80 32.18 14.98 -5.62
N GLY A 81 32.05 16.25 -6.02
CA GLY A 81 31.00 16.76 -6.91
C GLY A 81 30.76 15.93 -8.19
N PRO A 82 31.77 15.69 -9.04
CA PRO A 82 31.58 14.92 -10.27
C PRO A 82 31.08 13.49 -10.04
N ALA A 83 31.63 12.80 -9.03
CA ALA A 83 31.20 11.45 -8.67
C ALA A 83 29.77 11.44 -8.11
N ALA A 84 29.41 12.43 -7.30
CA ALA A 84 28.06 12.59 -6.77
C ALA A 84 27.05 12.76 -7.93
N VAL A 85 27.34 13.58 -8.93
CA VAL A 85 26.47 13.78 -10.11
C VAL A 85 26.23 12.47 -10.87
N VAL A 86 27.28 11.68 -11.10
CA VAL A 86 27.16 10.36 -11.75
C VAL A 86 26.25 9.44 -10.93
N VAL A 87 26.47 9.34 -9.62
CA VAL A 87 25.66 8.48 -8.75
C VAL A 87 24.19 8.92 -8.71
N LEU A 88 23.90 10.23 -8.73
CA LEU A 88 22.51 10.73 -8.77
C LEU A 88 21.83 10.39 -10.10
N GLY A 89 22.56 10.48 -11.22
CA GLY A 89 22.08 10.05 -12.53
C GLY A 89 21.73 8.56 -12.52
N LEU A 90 22.64 7.72 -12.02
CA LEU A 90 22.41 6.28 -11.87
C LEU A 90 21.25 5.97 -10.92
N THR A 91 21.12 6.71 -9.82
CA THR A 91 20.01 6.60 -8.87
C THR A 91 18.68 6.89 -9.56
N SER A 92 18.62 7.95 -10.36
CA SER A 92 17.42 8.35 -11.10
C SER A 92 16.98 7.26 -12.09
N LEU A 93 17.93 6.67 -12.82
CA LEU A 93 17.67 5.55 -13.72
C LEU A 93 17.24 4.28 -12.97
N TRP A 94 17.86 4.00 -11.81
CA TRP A 94 17.54 2.84 -10.97
C TRP A 94 16.13 2.90 -10.37
N LEU A 95 15.63 4.10 -10.10
CA LEU A 95 14.29 4.30 -9.54
C LEU A 95 13.18 3.94 -10.53
N VAL A 96 13.43 3.94 -11.84
CA VAL A 96 12.43 3.58 -12.85
C VAL A 96 11.94 2.12 -12.71
N PRO A 97 12.81 1.09 -12.81
CA PRO A 97 12.37 -0.28 -12.60
C PRO A 97 11.88 -0.52 -11.16
N CYS A 98 12.43 0.19 -10.18
CA CYS A 98 11.97 0.11 -8.79
C CYS A 98 10.51 0.54 -8.65
N ALA A 99 10.14 1.70 -9.23
CA ALA A 99 8.77 2.20 -9.20
C ALA A 99 7.80 1.25 -9.91
N VAL A 100 8.17 0.75 -11.09
CA VAL A 100 7.34 -0.23 -11.84
C VAL A 100 7.09 -1.48 -10.99
N LEU A 101 8.14 -2.07 -10.42
CA LEU A 101 8.02 -3.28 -9.61
C LEU A 101 7.20 -3.05 -8.33
N VAL A 102 7.37 -1.90 -7.65
CA VAL A 102 6.55 -1.53 -6.50
C VAL A 102 5.07 -1.39 -6.88
N ILE A 103 4.76 -0.75 -8.01
CA ILE A 103 3.37 -0.57 -8.47
C ILE A 103 2.75 -1.91 -8.85
N VAL A 104 3.46 -2.75 -9.61
CA VAL A 104 2.99 -4.10 -10.00
C VAL A 104 2.81 -4.97 -8.76
N TRP A 105 3.76 -4.93 -7.83
CA TRP A 105 3.66 -5.63 -6.55
C TRP A 105 2.44 -5.16 -5.77
N LEU A 106 2.23 -3.84 -5.63
CA LEU A 106 1.10 -3.25 -4.92
C LEU A 106 -0.23 -3.68 -5.53
N TYR A 107 -0.33 -3.68 -6.87
CA TYR A 107 -1.52 -4.14 -7.58
C TYR A 107 -1.83 -5.61 -7.27
N ARG A 108 -0.82 -6.49 -7.31
CA ARG A 108 -1.00 -7.92 -7.01
C ARG A 108 -1.41 -8.16 -5.57
N VAL A 109 -0.72 -7.57 -4.60
CA VAL A 109 -1.08 -7.75 -3.18
C VAL A 109 -2.45 -7.17 -2.89
N ARG A 110 -2.86 -6.09 -3.57
CA ARG A 110 -4.20 -5.50 -3.44
C ARG A 110 -5.29 -6.40 -4.00
N ALA A 111 -5.06 -7.03 -5.15
CA ALA A 111 -5.99 -8.01 -5.71
C ALA A 111 -6.11 -9.24 -4.80
N ASN A 112 -5.00 -9.71 -4.21
CA ASN A 112 -5.01 -10.84 -3.29
C ASN A 112 -5.85 -10.63 -2.03
N VAL A 113 -6.03 -9.38 -1.59
CA VAL A 113 -6.89 -9.09 -0.43
C VAL A 113 -8.34 -9.52 -0.68
N ASP A 114 -8.83 -9.43 -1.92
CA ASP A 114 -10.20 -9.83 -2.26
C ASP A 114 -10.42 -11.35 -2.05
N HIS A 115 -9.36 -12.15 -2.08
CA HIS A 115 -9.39 -13.58 -1.75
C HIS A 115 -9.24 -13.88 -0.26
N LEU A 116 -8.49 -13.06 0.47
CA LEU A 116 -8.14 -13.32 1.87
C LEU A 116 -9.25 -12.98 2.86
N ASP A 117 -10.16 -12.08 2.50
CA ASP A 117 -11.25 -11.69 3.39
C ASP A 117 -12.48 -11.18 2.62
N PRO A 118 -13.25 -12.07 1.95
CA PRO A 118 -14.40 -11.69 1.12
C PRO A 118 -15.55 -11.06 1.92
N TYR A 119 -15.71 -11.48 3.18
CA TYR A 119 -16.90 -11.19 4.00
C TYR A 119 -16.69 -10.08 5.03
N ARG A 120 -15.46 -9.82 5.51
CA ARG A 120 -15.20 -8.79 6.53
C ARG A 120 -15.36 -7.36 5.99
N TRP A 121 -15.30 -7.18 4.68
CA TRP A 121 -15.51 -5.91 4.00
C TRP A 121 -16.48 -6.02 2.82
N ALA A 122 -17.56 -6.79 2.97
CA ALA A 122 -18.62 -6.97 1.95
C ALA A 122 -19.39 -5.69 1.54
N GLY A 123 -18.86 -4.50 1.83
CA GLY A 123 -19.30 -3.21 1.29
C GLY A 123 -18.29 -2.66 0.26
N PRO A 124 -18.60 -1.56 -0.43
CA PRO A 124 -17.67 -0.93 -1.36
C PRO A 124 -16.36 -0.60 -0.63
N ARG A 125 -15.24 -1.20 -1.06
CA ARG A 125 -13.94 -0.72 -0.59
C ARG A 125 -13.79 0.74 -0.98
N ARG A 126 -13.21 1.53 -0.08
CA ARG A 126 -12.94 2.95 -0.34
C ARG A 126 -12.24 3.17 -1.69
N LEU A 127 -11.32 2.28 -2.06
CA LEU A 127 -10.63 2.30 -3.34
C LEU A 127 -10.63 0.92 -4.02
N ALA A 128 -11.11 0.87 -5.27
CA ALA A 128 -11.04 -0.31 -6.15
C ALA A 128 -9.58 -0.70 -6.49
N LYS A 129 -9.36 -1.94 -6.96
CA LYS A 129 -8.01 -2.47 -7.29
C LYS A 129 -7.20 -1.60 -8.27
N GLY A 130 -7.88 -0.93 -9.21
CA GLY A 130 -7.23 -0.05 -10.19
C GLY A 130 -6.53 1.16 -9.56
N TRP A 131 -6.94 1.57 -8.35
CA TRP A 131 -6.29 2.66 -7.62
C TRP A 131 -4.88 2.29 -7.15
N ALA A 132 -4.51 1.00 -7.10
CA ALA A 132 -3.12 0.62 -6.85
C ALA A 132 -2.15 1.15 -7.90
N ILE A 133 -2.64 1.41 -9.12
CA ILE A 133 -1.88 2.03 -10.20
C ILE A 133 -2.26 3.52 -10.29
N GLY A 134 -3.56 3.82 -10.40
CA GLY A 134 -4.05 5.18 -10.62
C GLY A 134 -3.62 6.19 -9.55
N SER A 135 -3.46 5.76 -8.30
CA SER A 135 -3.02 6.64 -7.21
C SER A 135 -1.66 7.29 -7.44
N TRP A 136 -0.79 6.69 -8.27
CA TRP A 136 0.55 7.21 -8.57
C TRP A 136 0.56 8.30 -9.64
N PHE A 137 -0.52 8.45 -10.41
CA PHE A 137 -0.57 9.34 -11.58
C PHE A 137 -1.52 10.53 -11.41
N VAL A 138 -2.24 10.62 -10.30
CA VAL A 138 -3.10 11.77 -9.99
C VAL A 138 -2.26 12.85 -9.31
N PRO A 139 -2.01 14.03 -9.91
CA PRO A 139 -0.98 14.97 -9.42
C PRO A 139 -1.11 15.37 -7.95
N VAL A 140 -2.33 15.66 -7.48
CA VAL A 140 -2.58 16.00 -6.07
C VAL A 140 -2.85 14.75 -5.24
N GLY A 141 -3.62 13.82 -5.81
CA GLY A 141 -3.95 12.53 -5.20
C GLY A 141 -2.72 11.70 -4.83
N PHE A 142 -1.63 11.85 -5.57
CA PHE A 142 -0.35 11.19 -5.35
C PHE A 142 0.22 11.39 -3.94
N LEU A 143 -0.14 12.49 -3.27
CA LEU A 143 0.33 12.80 -1.91
C LEU A 143 -0.40 12.02 -0.80
N TRP A 144 -1.52 11.35 -1.09
CA TRP A 144 -2.29 10.60 -0.08
C TRP A 144 -2.90 9.29 -0.56
N LEU A 145 -3.25 9.16 -1.84
CA LEU A 145 -3.92 7.97 -2.38
C LEU A 145 -3.04 6.72 -2.29
N PRO A 146 -1.72 6.76 -2.59
CA PRO A 146 -0.90 5.56 -2.45
C PRO A 146 -0.84 5.07 -0.99
N LEU A 147 -0.75 6.01 -0.04
CA LEU A 147 -0.83 5.71 1.40
C LEU A 147 -2.14 4.99 1.74
N GLN A 148 -3.28 5.48 1.23
CA GLN A 148 -4.58 4.86 1.47
C GLN A 148 -4.65 3.43 0.90
N VAL A 149 -4.16 3.21 -0.32
CA VAL A 149 -4.13 1.87 -0.92
C VAL A 149 -3.27 0.92 -0.08
N VAL A 150 -2.11 1.35 0.37
CA VAL A 150 -1.20 0.52 1.19
C VAL A 150 -1.82 0.19 2.56
N LEU A 151 -2.51 1.14 3.20
CA LEU A 151 -3.25 0.90 4.43
C LEU A 151 -4.39 -0.12 4.23
N ASP A 152 -5.14 0.01 3.13
CA ASP A 152 -6.18 -0.95 2.76
C ASP A 152 -5.62 -2.36 2.54
N VAL A 153 -4.45 -2.47 1.90
CA VAL A 153 -3.73 -3.75 1.74
C VAL A 153 -3.30 -4.32 3.08
N TRP A 154 -2.77 -3.46 3.97
CA TRP A 154 -2.29 -3.89 5.28
C TRP A 154 -3.40 -4.48 6.13
N TRP A 155 -4.50 -3.74 6.32
CA TRP A 155 -5.65 -4.23 7.07
C TRP A 155 -6.31 -5.41 6.36
N GLY A 156 -6.29 -5.37 5.02
CA GLY A 156 -6.57 -6.46 4.11
C GLY A 156 -5.92 -7.79 4.46
N THR A 157 -4.65 -7.70 4.78
CA THR A 157 -3.76 -8.85 4.99
C THR A 157 -3.67 -9.24 6.47
N ALA A 158 -4.08 -8.37 7.39
CA ALA A 158 -3.93 -8.53 8.82
C ALA A 158 -4.82 -9.65 9.41
N GLU A 159 -4.21 -10.46 10.30
CA GLU A 159 -4.90 -11.53 11.01
C GLU A 159 -5.91 -10.96 12.04
N PRO A 160 -7.19 -11.37 12.04
CA PRO A 160 -8.23 -10.80 12.89
C PRO A 160 -7.93 -10.82 14.39
N ARG A 161 -7.17 -11.82 14.86
CA ARG A 161 -6.87 -12.01 16.29
C ARG A 161 -5.60 -11.31 16.79
N ARG A 162 -4.68 -10.93 15.90
CA ARG A 162 -3.31 -10.54 16.29
C ARG A 162 -3.04 -9.04 16.21
N GLU A 163 -3.76 -8.31 15.35
CA GLU A 163 -3.60 -6.86 15.23
C GLU A 163 -4.77 -6.13 15.90
N ARG A 164 -4.47 -5.28 16.90
CA ARG A 164 -5.47 -4.41 17.53
C ARG A 164 -6.11 -3.53 16.45
N ARG A 165 -7.37 -3.82 16.13
CA ARG A 165 -8.22 -3.00 15.26
C ARG A 165 -8.15 -1.54 15.74
N GLY A 166 -7.68 -0.64 14.89
CA GLY A 166 -7.74 0.82 15.13
C GLY A 166 -6.40 1.57 15.22
N ARG A 167 -5.25 0.90 15.33
CA ARG A 167 -3.95 1.60 15.32
C ARG A 167 -3.33 1.61 13.92
N THR A 168 -3.08 2.80 13.37
CA THR A 168 -2.38 2.96 12.09
C THR A 168 -0.97 2.36 12.19
N PRO A 169 -0.54 1.51 11.24
CA PRO A 169 0.78 0.90 11.28
C PRO A 169 1.89 1.95 11.17
N VAL A 170 2.69 2.11 12.23
CA VAL A 170 3.79 3.09 12.29
C VAL A 170 4.74 2.93 11.11
N LEU A 171 5.01 1.70 10.68
CA LEU A 171 5.85 1.41 9.51
C LEU A 171 5.37 2.12 8.23
N ILE A 172 4.06 2.11 7.97
CA ILE A 172 3.48 2.70 6.76
C ILE A 172 3.53 4.23 6.85
N VAL A 173 3.18 4.78 8.02
CA VAL A 173 3.23 6.24 8.24
C VAL A 173 4.66 6.76 8.15
N ALA A 174 5.62 6.07 8.78
CA ALA A 174 7.03 6.44 8.73
C ALA A 174 7.59 6.37 7.31
N TRP A 175 7.28 5.31 6.57
CA TRP A 175 7.67 5.19 5.15
C TRP A 175 7.17 6.39 4.34
N TRP A 176 5.88 6.70 4.47
CA TRP A 176 5.25 7.77 3.71
C TRP A 176 5.80 9.15 4.09
N ALA A 177 5.98 9.39 5.38
CA ALA A 177 6.56 10.63 5.89
C ALA A 177 8.01 10.82 5.40
N CYS A 178 8.85 9.79 5.46
CA CYS A 178 10.21 9.84 4.92
C CYS A 178 10.22 10.10 3.40
N TRP A 179 9.30 9.48 2.67
CA TRP A 179 9.19 9.68 1.23
C TRP A 179 8.74 11.10 0.85
N LEU A 180 7.76 11.67 1.55
CA LEU A 180 7.36 13.07 1.37
C LEU A 180 8.51 14.03 1.75
N LEU A 181 9.18 13.75 2.86
CA LEU A 181 10.26 14.59 3.33
C LEU A 181 11.45 14.59 2.36
N SER A 182 11.74 13.47 1.70
CA SER A 182 12.78 13.43 0.66
C SER A 182 12.42 14.25 -0.58
N TRP A 183 11.13 14.40 -0.90
CA TRP A 183 10.67 15.29 -1.96
C TRP A 183 10.84 16.76 -1.57
N PHE A 184 10.31 17.15 -0.41
CA PHE A 184 10.31 18.56 0.02
C PHE A 184 11.69 19.08 0.43
N THR A 185 12.62 18.20 0.82
CA THR A 185 14.02 18.56 1.10
C THR A 185 14.93 18.41 -0.13
N GLY A 186 14.38 18.01 -1.27
CA GLY A 186 15.08 17.82 -2.53
C GLY A 186 15.36 19.14 -3.27
N PHE A 187 15.93 20.13 -2.59
CA PHE A 187 16.40 21.36 -3.23
C PHE A 187 17.91 21.50 -3.03
N ARG A 188 18.55 22.19 -3.97
CA ARG A 188 19.97 22.54 -3.94
C ARG A 188 20.12 24.01 -4.22
N LEU A 189 20.81 24.71 -3.33
CA LEU A 189 21.29 26.05 -3.59
C LEU A 189 22.63 25.94 -4.30
N THR A 190 22.75 26.49 -5.50
CA THR A 190 23.99 26.48 -6.27
C THR A 190 24.43 27.91 -6.49
N HIS A 191 25.61 28.21 -5.95
CA HIS A 191 26.35 29.44 -6.19
C HIS A 191 27.41 29.16 -7.26
N THR A 192 27.45 29.97 -8.30
CA THR A 192 28.46 29.81 -9.35
C THR A 192 29.04 31.17 -9.68
N VAL A 193 30.36 31.26 -9.56
CA VAL A 193 31.15 32.41 -10.00
C VAL A 193 31.85 32.00 -11.30
N LYS A 194 31.57 32.71 -12.39
CA LYS A 194 32.27 32.54 -13.66
C LYS A 194 33.00 33.82 -14.00
N GLU A 195 34.28 33.71 -14.33
CA GLU A 195 35.06 34.82 -14.86
C GLU A 195 35.11 34.71 -16.39
N PHE A 196 34.70 35.77 -17.08
CA PHE A 196 34.77 35.83 -18.54
C PHE A 196 35.19 37.23 -18.99
N GLY A 197 36.33 37.34 -19.66
CA GLY A 197 36.84 38.61 -20.18
C GLY A 197 37.13 39.67 -19.11
N GLY A 198 37.61 39.27 -17.92
CA GLY A 198 37.88 40.19 -16.80
C GLY A 198 36.65 40.62 -15.99
N ASN A 199 35.45 40.20 -16.40
CA ASN A 199 34.22 40.41 -15.65
C ASN A 199 33.88 39.17 -14.82
N THR A 200 33.52 39.39 -13.56
CA THR A 200 32.99 38.36 -12.66
C THR A 200 31.48 38.29 -12.79
N PHE A 201 30.96 37.12 -13.16
CA PHE A 201 29.53 36.83 -13.20
C PHE A 201 29.17 35.93 -12.03
N GLU A 202 28.39 36.46 -11.10
CA GLU A 202 27.86 35.72 -9.96
C GLU A 202 26.42 35.29 -10.25
N SER A 203 26.17 33.98 -10.23
CA SER A 203 24.84 33.41 -10.47
C SER A 203 24.39 32.62 -9.25
N HIS A 204 23.20 32.94 -8.76
CA HIS A 204 22.51 32.22 -7.70
C HIS A 204 21.36 31.44 -8.32
N SER A 205 21.32 30.12 -8.12
CA SER A 205 20.22 29.29 -8.60
C SER A 205 19.72 28.36 -7.49
N VAL A 206 18.40 28.19 -7.44
CA VAL A 206 17.74 27.18 -6.62
C VAL A 206 17.26 26.09 -7.57
N ASN A 207 17.87 24.92 -7.50
CA ASN A 207 17.50 23.78 -8.32
C ASN A 207 16.72 22.77 -7.48
N VAL A 208 15.60 22.27 -8.00
CA VAL A 208 14.76 21.28 -7.32
C VAL A 208 15.04 19.90 -7.92
N PHE A 209 15.59 19.02 -7.10
CA PHE A 209 15.90 17.62 -7.41
C PHE A 209 15.28 16.71 -6.31
N PRO A 210 14.00 16.35 -6.42
CA PRO A 210 13.32 15.53 -5.42
C PRO A 210 14.09 14.24 -5.13
N GLY A 211 14.43 13.98 -3.87
CA GLY A 211 15.22 12.80 -3.46
C GLY A 211 16.73 12.85 -3.77
N ASN A 212 17.19 13.83 -4.53
CA ASN A 212 18.55 13.93 -5.07
C ASN A 212 19.32 15.16 -4.56
N SER A 213 19.17 15.54 -3.29
CA SER A 213 19.98 16.53 -2.57
C SER A 213 20.71 15.89 -1.37
N LEU A 214 21.69 16.61 -0.80
CA LEU A 214 22.37 16.18 0.42
C LEU A 214 21.38 15.98 1.58
N LEU A 215 20.44 16.92 1.73
CA LEU A 215 19.44 16.89 2.79
C LEU A 215 18.38 15.81 2.59
N SER A 216 18.01 15.52 1.33
CA SER A 216 16.99 14.51 1.03
C SER A 216 17.51 13.07 1.07
N ALA A 217 18.81 12.86 0.84
CA ALA A 217 19.44 11.55 0.79
C ALA A 217 19.10 10.63 1.97
N PRO A 218 19.22 11.03 3.26
CA PRO A 218 18.87 10.17 4.38
C PRO A 218 17.37 9.80 4.41
N PHE A 219 16.49 10.74 4.07
CA PHE A 219 15.05 10.49 4.02
C PHE A 219 14.67 9.54 2.89
N ALA A 220 15.30 9.68 1.71
CA ALA A 220 15.09 8.78 0.59
C ALA A 220 15.58 7.36 0.89
N ALA A 221 16.76 7.23 1.51
CA ALA A 221 17.28 5.94 1.95
C ALA A 221 16.38 5.27 2.99
N ALA A 222 15.93 6.04 4.00
CA ALA A 222 15.01 5.55 5.02
C ALA A 222 13.67 5.12 4.40
N ALA A 223 13.11 5.90 3.48
CA ALA A 223 11.89 5.55 2.77
C ALA A 223 12.05 4.22 2.00
N ALA A 224 13.15 4.04 1.26
CA ALA A 224 13.42 2.80 0.54
C ALA A 224 13.52 1.58 1.47
N VAL A 225 14.20 1.71 2.61
CA VAL A 225 14.31 0.65 3.61
C VAL A 225 12.95 0.33 4.25
N LEU A 226 12.18 1.34 4.64
CA LEU A 226 10.87 1.13 5.26
C LEU A 226 9.88 0.48 4.27
N LEU A 227 9.92 0.87 3.00
CA LEU A 227 9.14 0.23 1.93
C LEU A 227 9.58 -1.21 1.71
N LEU A 228 10.89 -1.49 1.73
CA LEU A 228 11.42 -2.86 1.64
C LEU A 228 10.85 -3.73 2.76
N LEU A 229 10.91 -3.25 4.00
CA LEU A 229 10.39 -3.97 5.17
C LEU A 229 8.89 -4.22 5.04
N LEU A 230 8.14 -3.23 4.53
CA LEU A 230 6.73 -3.35 4.24
C LEU A 230 6.45 -4.41 3.18
N VAL A 231 7.20 -4.40 2.06
CA VAL A 231 7.09 -5.37 0.97
C VAL A 231 7.32 -6.78 1.49
N ARG A 232 8.41 -7.01 2.24
CA ARG A 232 8.70 -8.31 2.84
C ARG A 232 7.58 -8.77 3.77
N ARG A 233 7.14 -7.89 4.67
CA ARG A 233 6.14 -8.23 5.69
C ARG A 233 4.79 -8.58 5.07
N VAL A 234 4.31 -7.80 4.11
CA VAL A 234 3.03 -8.07 3.42
C VAL A 234 3.16 -9.33 2.56
N THR A 235 4.25 -9.48 1.81
CA THR A 235 4.48 -10.64 0.94
C THR A 235 4.50 -11.95 1.72
N THR A 236 5.25 -12.03 2.82
CA THR A 236 5.30 -13.22 3.67
C THR A 236 3.93 -13.56 4.25
N ARG A 237 3.19 -12.56 4.74
CA ARG A 237 1.85 -12.78 5.30
C ARG A 237 0.86 -13.31 4.27
N GLN A 238 0.82 -12.72 3.09
CA GLN A 238 -0.07 -13.19 2.02
C GLN A 238 0.34 -14.58 1.53
N ALA A 239 1.64 -14.84 1.36
CA ALA A 239 2.13 -16.15 0.94
C ALA A 239 1.72 -17.26 1.92
N THR A 240 1.84 -17.03 3.24
CA THR A 240 1.42 -18.00 4.25
C THR A 240 -0.09 -18.25 4.22
N ARG A 241 -0.92 -17.21 4.06
CA ARG A 241 -2.38 -17.31 4.10
C ARG A 241 -3.04 -17.78 2.80
N LEU A 242 -2.34 -17.71 1.67
CA LEU A 242 -2.85 -18.19 0.39
C LEU A 242 -2.50 -19.66 0.13
N VAL A 243 -1.52 -20.21 0.84
CA VAL A 243 -1.08 -21.60 0.72
C VAL A 243 -1.64 -22.50 1.83
N GLY A 244 -1.90 -21.94 3.03
CA GLY A 244 -2.51 -22.65 4.16
C GLY A 244 -4.01 -22.44 4.23
#